data_AF-A0A7X9DQZ9-F1
#
_entry.id   AF-A0A7X9DQZ9-F1
#
_cell.length_a   1.000
_cell.length_b   1.000
_cell.length_c   1.000
_cell.angle_alpha   90.00
_cell.angle_beta   90.00
_cell.angle_gamma   90.00
#
_symmetry.space_group_name_H-M   'P 1'
#
loop_
_entity.id
_entity.type
_entity.pdbx_description
1 polymer ?
#
loop_
_entity_poly.entity_id
_entity_poly.type
_entity_poly.pdbx_seq_one_letter_code
_entity_poly.pdbx_strand_id
1 'polypeptide(L)'
;DKVEITAAENLGVENRGSYYDKAGALRDMVQNHLLQLTGIIAMEPPSSMDAEAIRSEIAKVFGSIKRYREEEIEKNVIRGQYVSSFIRGNPVKGYREEPLVDPDSRTETFVALKMYIDNWRWAGVPFYIRTGKRMPTRVTEAVIYFRAAPMALFTGEEQNLVMRHNQLILRIQPDEGILVKFGMKVPGAGFRVKEVNMDFHYKDLSDIRLPDAYERLLYDCMMGDATLYTRGDTLEAAWKFIDPVLAYWKNNPDTKLYGYPAGTWGPEEVNSLFDSPDESWRYPCRNLSDSDNFCEL
;
A
#
# COMPACT_ATOMS: atom_id res chain seq x y z
N ASP A 1 2.86 15.09 4.16
CA ASP A 1 3.90 14.59 5.07
C ASP A 1 4.46 13.30 4.52
N LYS A 2 3.62 12.29 4.38
CA LYS A 2 3.92 11.03 3.70
C LYS A 2 2.70 10.47 2.98
N VAL A 3 2.91 9.50 2.10
CA VAL A 3 1.85 8.70 1.46
C VAL A 3 2.09 7.23 1.78
N GLU A 4 1.06 6.52 2.24
CA GLU A 4 1.09 5.07 2.47
C GLU A 4 0.13 4.37 1.52
N ILE A 5 0.58 3.32 0.84
CA ILE A 5 -0.23 2.49 -0.04
C ILE A 5 -0.12 1.05 0.43
N THR A 6 -1.25 0.45 0.78
CA THR A 6 -1.32 -0.93 1.27
C THR A 6 -2.19 -1.76 0.32
N ALA A 7 -1.68 -2.91 -0.13
CA ALA A 7 -2.50 -4.00 -0.65
C ALA A 7 -2.24 -5.28 0.15
N ALA A 8 -3.12 -5.61 1.08
CA ALA A 8 -3.01 -6.82 1.88
C ALA A 8 -4.02 -7.87 1.40
N GLU A 9 -3.60 -9.14 1.41
CA GLU A 9 -4.45 -10.28 1.14
C GLU A 9 -4.44 -11.22 2.35
N ASN A 10 -5.62 -11.67 2.77
CA ASN A 10 -5.75 -12.66 3.83
C ASN A 10 -5.55 -14.11 3.35
N LEU A 11 -5.59 -14.33 2.04
CA LEU A 11 -5.34 -15.63 1.43
C LEU A 11 -3.84 -15.92 1.33
N GLY A 12 -3.50 -17.22 1.30
CA GLY A 12 -2.14 -17.68 1.03
C GLY A 12 -1.85 -17.77 -0.46
N VAL A 13 -0.81 -18.53 -0.81
CA VAL A 13 -0.49 -18.87 -2.20
C VAL A 13 -1.46 -19.88 -2.82
N GLU A 14 -2.22 -20.60 -1.99
CA GLU A 14 -3.19 -21.61 -2.39
C GLU A 14 -2.58 -22.60 -3.41
N ASN A 15 -3.29 -22.92 -4.50
CA ASN A 15 -2.83 -23.85 -5.53
C ASN A 15 -1.84 -23.23 -6.54
N ARG A 16 -1.37 -21.99 -6.31
CA ARG A 16 -0.50 -21.26 -7.25
C ARG A 16 0.98 -21.30 -6.87
N GLY A 17 1.38 -22.19 -5.97
CA GLY A 17 2.76 -22.32 -5.46
C GLY A 17 3.82 -22.26 -6.56
N SER A 18 3.71 -23.12 -7.58
CA SER A 18 4.71 -23.24 -8.66
C SER A 18 4.91 -21.97 -9.51
N TYR A 19 3.85 -21.17 -9.67
CA TYR A 19 3.91 -19.88 -10.37
C TYR A 19 4.44 -18.80 -9.43
N TYR A 20 3.85 -18.70 -8.24
CA TYR A 20 4.16 -17.63 -7.30
C TYR A 20 5.60 -17.70 -6.83
N ASP A 21 6.15 -18.91 -6.69
CA ASP A 21 7.54 -19.14 -6.28
C ASP A 21 8.59 -18.63 -7.27
N LYS A 22 8.18 -18.25 -8.47
CA LYS A 22 9.03 -17.58 -9.47
C LYS A 22 8.77 -16.07 -9.53
N ALA A 23 7.57 -15.64 -9.14
CA ALA A 23 7.14 -14.25 -9.20
C ALA A 23 7.57 -13.47 -7.95
N GLY A 24 7.10 -13.91 -6.78
CA GLY A 24 7.20 -13.20 -5.51
C GLY A 24 6.27 -11.98 -5.43
N ALA A 25 6.06 -11.47 -4.22
CA ALA A 25 5.18 -10.33 -3.98
C ALA A 25 5.65 -9.05 -4.71
N LEU A 26 6.96 -8.89 -4.94
CA LEU A 26 7.51 -7.72 -5.64
C LEU A 26 7.04 -7.66 -7.09
N ARG A 27 7.02 -8.80 -7.81
CA ARG A 27 6.55 -8.84 -9.21
C ARG A 27 5.03 -8.95 -9.32
N ASP A 28 4.41 -9.72 -8.42
CA ASP A 28 2.97 -10.02 -8.50
C ASP A 28 2.10 -8.78 -8.19
N MET A 29 2.52 -7.95 -7.24
CA MET A 29 1.71 -6.83 -6.73
C MET A 29 2.39 -5.45 -6.83
N VAL A 30 3.68 -5.35 -6.52
CA VAL A 30 4.34 -4.03 -6.44
C VAL A 30 4.60 -3.47 -7.83
N GLN A 31 5.27 -4.24 -8.70
CA GLN A 31 5.72 -3.79 -10.02
C GLN A 31 4.59 -3.26 -10.91
N ASN A 32 3.40 -3.84 -10.79
CA ASN A 32 2.22 -3.52 -11.57
C ASN A 32 1.23 -2.67 -10.75
N HIS A 33 0.39 -3.29 -9.93
CA HIS A 33 -0.79 -2.71 -9.30
C HIS A 33 -0.45 -1.52 -8.40
N LEU A 34 0.52 -1.68 -7.50
CA LEU A 34 0.83 -0.63 -6.53
C LEU A 34 1.59 0.53 -7.13
N LEU A 35 2.51 0.28 -8.07
CA LEU A 35 3.15 1.38 -8.80
C LEU A 35 2.15 2.13 -9.69
N GLN A 36 1.17 1.46 -10.31
CA GLN A 36 0.11 2.15 -11.06
C GLN A 36 -0.74 3.04 -10.13
N LEU A 37 -1.12 2.53 -8.95
CA LEU A 37 -1.85 3.32 -7.96
C LEU A 37 -1.02 4.53 -7.48
N THR A 38 0.28 4.35 -7.25
CA THR A 38 1.22 5.46 -6.97
C THR A 38 1.21 6.48 -8.10
N GLY A 39 1.26 6.03 -9.35
CA GLY A 39 1.20 6.90 -10.53
C GLY A 39 -0.05 7.78 -10.55
N ILE A 40 -1.23 7.19 -10.31
CA ILE A 40 -2.50 7.91 -10.28
C ILE A 40 -2.56 8.92 -9.13
N ILE A 41 -2.06 8.55 -7.94
CA ILE A 41 -2.05 9.44 -6.77
C ILE A 41 -1.08 10.61 -6.97
N ALA A 42 0.06 10.37 -7.62
CA ALA A 42 1.16 11.32 -7.68
C ALA A 42 1.19 12.17 -8.96
N MET A 43 0.38 11.86 -9.97
CA MET A 43 0.39 12.57 -11.26
C MET A 43 0.01 14.05 -11.11
N GLU A 44 0.53 14.87 -12.01
CA GLU A 44 0.05 16.24 -12.16
C GLU A 44 -1.36 16.25 -12.79
N PRO A 45 -2.13 17.34 -12.62
CA PRO A 45 -3.37 17.51 -13.36
C PRO A 45 -3.12 17.40 -14.88
N PRO A 46 -3.79 16.49 -15.59
CA PRO A 46 -3.61 16.36 -17.02
C PRO A 46 -4.23 17.54 -17.76
N SER A 47 -3.73 17.84 -18.97
CA SER A 47 -4.25 18.93 -19.81
C SER A 47 -5.67 18.69 -20.31
N SER A 48 -6.12 17.44 -20.35
CA SER A 48 -7.46 17.01 -20.72
C SER A 48 -7.78 15.65 -20.08
N MET A 49 -9.02 15.19 -20.24
CA MET A 49 -9.43 13.84 -19.83
C MET A 49 -9.13 12.77 -20.89
N ASP A 50 -8.37 13.11 -21.94
CA ASP A 50 -8.00 12.16 -22.97
C ASP A 50 -6.99 11.15 -22.44
N ALA A 51 -7.10 9.89 -22.89
CA ALA A 51 -6.24 8.80 -22.46
C ALA A 51 -4.75 9.14 -22.52
N GLU A 52 -4.31 9.82 -23.59
CA GLU A 52 -2.91 10.18 -23.77
C GLU A 52 -2.43 11.26 -22.80
N ALA A 53 -3.29 12.23 -22.45
CA ALA A 53 -2.95 13.26 -21.48
C ALA A 53 -2.77 12.65 -20.08
N ILE A 54 -3.71 11.80 -19.66
CA ILE A 54 -3.66 11.10 -18.37
C ILE A 54 -2.40 10.20 -18.29
N ARG A 55 -2.20 9.35 -19.30
CA ARG A 55 -1.06 8.41 -19.33
C ARG A 55 0.28 9.13 -19.39
N SER A 56 0.33 10.31 -19.99
CA SER A 56 1.54 11.14 -20.00
C SER A 56 1.89 11.70 -18.62
N GLU A 57 0.91 12.12 -17.83
CA GLU A 57 1.19 12.57 -16.45
C GLU A 57 1.62 11.40 -15.55
N ILE A 58 1.03 10.21 -15.72
CA ILE A 58 1.48 8.99 -15.06
C ILE A 58 2.93 8.66 -15.46
N ALA A 59 3.26 8.69 -16.76
CA ALA A 59 4.60 8.40 -17.24
C ALA A 59 5.66 9.35 -16.65
N LYS A 60 5.33 10.64 -16.46
CA LYS A 60 6.24 11.60 -15.79
C LYS A 60 6.52 11.20 -14.34
N VAL A 61 5.53 10.70 -13.60
CA VAL A 61 5.73 10.18 -12.25
C VAL A 61 6.73 9.03 -12.26
N PHE A 62 6.50 8.02 -13.10
CA PHE A 62 7.37 6.85 -13.19
C PHE A 62 8.80 7.22 -13.62
N GLY A 63 8.94 8.16 -14.55
CA GLY A 63 10.24 8.70 -14.95
C GLY A 63 10.97 9.47 -13.84
N SER A 64 10.23 9.92 -12.81
CA SER A 64 10.76 10.67 -11.67
C SER A 64 10.94 9.81 -10.42
N ILE A 65 10.64 8.50 -10.47
CA ILE A 65 10.88 7.62 -9.31
C ILE A 65 12.39 7.52 -9.06
N LYS A 66 12.81 7.89 -7.86
CA LYS A 66 14.21 7.79 -7.44
C LYS A 66 14.65 6.34 -7.39
N ARG A 67 15.65 5.98 -8.19
CA ARG A 67 16.23 4.63 -8.19
C ARG A 67 17.08 4.42 -6.95
N TYR A 68 17.01 3.22 -6.38
CA TYR A 68 17.90 2.82 -5.31
C TYR A 68 19.31 2.61 -5.82
N ARG A 69 20.30 3.09 -5.06
CA ARG A 69 21.65 2.53 -5.12
C ARG A 69 21.65 1.19 -4.37
N GLU A 70 22.61 0.34 -4.68
CA GLU A 70 22.67 -1.01 -4.11
C GLU A 70 22.71 -0.99 -2.58
N GLU A 71 23.50 -0.07 -2.00
CA GLU A 71 23.63 0.14 -0.56
C GLU A 71 22.36 0.68 0.12
N GLU A 72 21.40 1.19 -0.65
CA GLU A 72 20.14 1.73 -0.15
C GLU A 72 19.03 0.68 -0.11
N ILE A 73 19.19 -0.47 -0.77
CA ILE A 73 18.12 -1.46 -0.94
C ILE A 73 17.71 -2.05 0.40
N GLU A 74 18.64 -2.55 1.22
CA GLU A 74 18.29 -3.16 2.52
C GLU A 74 17.66 -2.15 3.50
N LYS A 75 18.01 -0.87 3.37
CA LYS A 75 17.43 0.20 4.21
C LYS A 75 16.02 0.58 3.77
N ASN A 76 15.72 0.50 2.47
CA ASN A 76 14.47 1.01 1.91
C ASN A 76 13.51 -0.08 1.43
N VAL A 77 13.91 -1.35 1.46
CA VAL A 77 13.08 -2.48 1.02
C VAL A 77 13.20 -3.62 2.03
N ILE A 78 12.07 -3.95 2.65
CA ILE A 78 11.92 -5.10 3.54
C ILE A 78 11.13 -6.17 2.81
N ARG A 79 11.64 -7.40 2.83
CA ARG A 79 10.96 -8.58 2.29
C ARG A 79 10.75 -9.63 3.38
N GLY A 80 9.60 -10.27 3.33
CA GLY A 80 9.21 -11.28 4.31
C GLY A 80 8.56 -12.50 3.68
N GLN A 81 8.49 -13.58 4.46
CA GLN A 81 7.82 -14.82 4.09
C GLN A 81 6.95 -15.30 5.27
N TYR A 82 5.68 -15.62 5.00
CA TYR A 82 4.79 -16.05 6.09
C TYR A 82 5.19 -17.43 6.62
N VAL A 83 5.18 -17.57 7.93
CA VAL A 83 5.44 -18.82 8.65
C VAL A 83 4.15 -19.39 9.23
N SER A 84 4.19 -20.67 9.61
CA SER A 84 3.04 -21.35 10.22
C SER A 84 2.60 -20.64 11.50
N SER A 85 1.28 -20.62 11.72
CA SER A 85 0.64 -19.87 12.80
C SER A 85 -0.74 -20.47 13.08
N PHE A 86 -1.48 -19.86 14.01
CA PHE A 86 -2.89 -20.16 14.25
C PHE A 86 -3.74 -18.93 13.93
N ILE A 87 -4.68 -19.07 12.99
CA ILE A 87 -5.67 -18.03 12.67
C ILE A 87 -7.02 -18.52 13.19
N ARG A 88 -7.59 -17.80 14.16
CA ARG A 88 -8.86 -18.17 14.83
C ARG A 88 -8.86 -19.61 15.36
N GLY A 89 -7.75 -20.03 15.95
CA GLY A 89 -7.56 -21.37 16.52
C GLY A 89 -7.29 -22.47 15.49
N ASN A 90 -7.32 -22.19 14.18
CA ASN A 90 -7.00 -23.16 13.15
C ASN A 90 -5.52 -23.05 12.76
N PRO A 91 -4.76 -24.17 12.72
CA PRO A 91 -3.38 -24.15 12.26
C PRO A 91 -3.34 -23.81 10.77
N VAL A 92 -2.47 -22.89 10.40
CA VAL A 92 -2.18 -22.50 9.01
C VAL A 92 -0.72 -22.77 8.71
N LYS A 93 -0.47 -23.26 7.49
CA LYS A 93 0.86 -23.65 7.01
C LYS A 93 1.73 -22.43 6.72
N GLY A 94 3.03 -22.59 6.92
CA GLY A 94 4.04 -21.65 6.41
C GLY A 94 4.19 -21.77 4.90
N TYR A 95 4.75 -20.75 4.24
CA TYR A 95 4.85 -20.72 2.78
C TYR A 95 5.61 -21.93 2.20
N ARG A 96 6.72 -22.33 2.83
CA ARG A 96 7.54 -23.49 2.44
C ARG A 96 6.86 -24.85 2.66
N GLU A 97 5.75 -24.87 3.40
CA GLU A 97 4.94 -26.06 3.68
C GLU A 97 3.74 -26.17 2.71
N GLU A 98 3.53 -25.15 1.87
CA GLU A 98 2.45 -25.12 0.88
C GLU A 98 2.76 -26.06 -0.29
N PRO A 99 1.73 -26.63 -0.93
CA PRO A 99 1.95 -27.51 -2.07
C PRO A 99 2.57 -26.75 -3.24
N LEU A 100 3.48 -27.43 -3.95
CA LEU A 100 4.17 -26.90 -5.14
C LEU A 100 5.10 -25.70 -4.85
N VAL A 101 5.55 -25.53 -3.60
CA VAL A 101 6.59 -24.57 -3.21
C VAL A 101 7.86 -25.33 -2.85
N ASP A 102 9.03 -24.78 -3.21
CA ASP A 102 10.32 -25.35 -2.81
C ASP A 102 10.49 -25.19 -1.27
N PRO A 103 10.79 -26.28 -0.52
CA PRO A 103 11.08 -26.20 0.92
C PRO A 103 12.20 -25.24 1.28
N ASP A 104 13.14 -24.99 0.37
CA ASP A 104 14.25 -24.05 0.55
C ASP A 104 13.98 -22.66 -0.08
N SER A 105 12.74 -22.43 -0.53
CA SER A 105 12.35 -21.20 -1.22
C SER A 105 12.69 -19.95 -0.41
N ARG A 106 13.34 -19.00 -1.08
CA ARG A 106 13.56 -17.64 -0.61
C ARG A 106 12.61 -16.64 -1.26
N THR A 107 11.50 -17.07 -1.84
CA THR A 107 10.53 -16.17 -2.46
C THR A 107 9.78 -15.38 -1.39
N GLU A 108 9.70 -14.06 -1.58
CA GLU A 108 8.99 -13.18 -0.66
C GLU A 108 7.47 -13.26 -0.87
N THR A 109 6.74 -13.42 0.22
CA THR A 109 5.27 -13.34 0.27
C THR A 109 4.77 -12.00 0.82
N PHE A 110 5.70 -11.16 1.28
CA PHE A 110 5.50 -9.82 1.78
C PHE A 110 6.62 -8.91 1.28
N VAL A 111 6.27 -7.69 0.88
CA VAL A 111 7.23 -6.61 0.61
C VAL A 111 6.70 -5.32 1.21
N ALA A 112 7.57 -4.57 1.87
CA ALA A 112 7.37 -3.16 2.15
C ALA A 112 8.57 -2.36 1.61
N LEU A 113 8.31 -1.19 1.02
CA LEU A 113 9.36 -0.31 0.55
C LEU A 113 9.07 1.16 0.83
N LYS A 114 10.13 1.94 0.93
CA LYS A 114 10.13 3.40 1.01
C LYS A 114 10.73 3.95 -0.27
N MET A 115 10.01 4.79 -1.00
CA MET A 115 10.47 5.41 -2.23
C MET A 115 10.22 6.91 -2.25
N TYR A 116 10.88 7.59 -3.18
CA TYR A 116 10.72 9.02 -3.41
C TYR A 116 10.43 9.28 -4.89
N ILE A 117 9.69 10.35 -5.17
CA ILE A 117 9.40 10.84 -6.51
C ILE A 117 10.10 12.20 -6.63
N ASP A 118 11.19 12.24 -7.40
CA ASP A 118 12.07 13.40 -7.58
C ASP A 118 11.47 14.40 -8.59
N ASN A 119 10.30 14.94 -8.25
CA ASN A 119 9.67 16.04 -8.95
C ASN A 119 9.34 17.20 -8.00
N TRP A 120 8.92 18.34 -8.56
CA TRP A 120 8.69 19.55 -7.76
C TRP A 120 7.60 19.38 -6.69
N ARG A 121 6.52 18.64 -7.01
CA ARG A 121 5.37 18.43 -6.10
C ARG A 121 5.72 17.53 -4.91
N TRP A 122 6.46 16.45 -5.17
CA TRP A 122 6.72 15.38 -4.21
C TRP A 122 8.13 15.39 -3.61
N ALA A 123 8.92 16.43 -3.90
CA ALA A 123 10.25 16.59 -3.34
C ALA A 123 10.26 16.42 -1.80
N GLY A 124 11.02 15.42 -1.33
CA GLY A 124 11.18 15.11 0.08
C GLY A 124 9.98 14.41 0.75
N VAL A 125 8.91 14.11 0.02
CA VAL A 125 7.76 13.37 0.56
C VAL A 125 7.97 11.87 0.34
N PRO A 126 8.12 11.06 1.40
CA PRO A 126 8.25 9.61 1.25
C PRO A 126 6.92 8.96 0.87
N PHE A 127 7.01 7.99 -0.04
CA PHE A 127 5.96 7.06 -0.40
C PHE A 127 6.31 5.69 0.19
N TYR A 128 5.39 5.16 0.97
CA TYR A 128 5.51 3.86 1.61
C TYR A 128 4.55 2.90 0.94
N ILE A 129 5.06 1.83 0.36
CA ILE A 129 4.24 0.80 -0.29
C ILE A 129 4.41 -0.48 0.50
N ARG A 130 3.33 -1.18 0.83
CA ARG A 130 3.40 -2.54 1.36
C ARG A 130 2.36 -3.47 0.75
N THR A 131 2.75 -4.73 0.64
CA THR A 131 1.89 -5.81 0.20
C THR A 131 2.26 -7.12 0.86
N GLY A 132 1.28 -7.98 1.06
CA GLY A 132 1.56 -9.32 1.59
C GLY A 132 0.38 -10.26 1.51
N LYS A 133 0.71 -11.56 1.50
CA LYS A 133 -0.23 -12.68 1.67
C LYS A 133 -0.32 -13.11 3.13
N ARG A 134 -1.41 -13.81 3.48
CA ARG A 134 -1.72 -14.22 4.86
C ARG A 134 -1.68 -13.04 5.85
N MET A 135 -2.14 -11.88 5.41
CA MET A 135 -2.32 -10.70 6.25
C MET A 135 -3.67 -10.81 7.01
N PRO A 136 -3.95 -9.97 8.04
CA PRO A 136 -5.14 -10.16 8.86
C PRO A 136 -6.45 -9.95 8.09
N THR A 137 -6.42 -9.11 7.06
CA THR A 137 -7.59 -8.81 6.23
C THR A 137 -7.21 -8.54 4.78
N ARG A 138 -8.18 -8.66 3.87
CA ARG A 138 -8.04 -8.20 2.48
C ARG A 138 -8.37 -6.71 2.43
N VAL A 139 -7.44 -5.91 1.94
CA VAL A 139 -7.63 -4.46 1.80
C VAL A 139 -6.68 -3.88 0.76
N THR A 140 -7.17 -2.92 -0.02
CA THR A 140 -6.36 -2.05 -0.86
C THR A 140 -6.75 -0.61 -0.56
N GLU A 141 -5.82 0.17 -0.03
CA GLU A 141 -6.04 1.58 0.31
C GLU A 141 -4.79 2.44 0.06
N ALA A 142 -5.03 3.72 -0.14
CA ALA A 142 -4.01 4.76 -0.14
C ALA A 142 -4.34 5.81 0.92
N VAL A 143 -3.34 6.21 1.68
CA VAL A 143 -3.47 7.13 2.81
C VAL A 143 -2.51 8.28 2.62
N ILE A 144 -3.07 9.48 2.57
CA ILE A 144 -2.31 10.72 2.45
C ILE A 144 -2.29 11.38 3.82
N TYR A 145 -1.11 11.46 4.42
CA TYR A 145 -0.89 12.14 5.69
C TYR A 145 -0.53 13.59 5.41
N PHE A 146 -1.35 14.53 5.87
CA PHE A 146 -1.07 15.96 5.77
C PHE A 146 0.02 16.37 6.77
N ARG A 147 0.72 17.48 6.51
CA ARG A 147 1.67 18.00 7.51
C ARG A 147 0.92 18.50 8.74
N ALA A 148 1.54 18.38 9.91
CA ALA A 148 0.96 18.88 11.14
C ALA A 148 0.80 20.40 11.05
N ALA A 149 -0.23 20.93 11.71
CA ALA A 149 -0.37 22.37 11.84
C ALA A 149 0.86 22.92 12.58
N PRO A 150 1.51 24.00 12.09
CA PRO A 150 2.74 24.51 12.71
C PRO A 150 2.60 24.93 14.17
N MET A 151 1.37 25.24 14.60
CA MET A 151 1.05 25.65 15.97
C MET A 151 -0.21 24.93 16.43
N ALA A 152 -0.07 24.10 17.47
CA ALA A 152 -1.21 23.47 18.13
C ALA A 152 -1.82 24.45 19.15
N LEU A 153 -2.90 25.15 18.75
CA LEU A 153 -3.67 26.04 19.62
C LEU A 153 -4.54 25.28 20.64
N PHE A 154 -4.74 23.98 20.42
CA PHE A 154 -5.59 23.12 21.23
C PHE A 154 -4.75 21.98 21.81
N THR A 155 -4.84 21.75 23.12
CA THR A 155 -4.24 20.60 23.80
C THR A 155 -5.23 19.44 23.83
N GLY A 156 -4.84 18.27 23.31
CA GLY A 156 -5.64 17.03 23.39
C GLY A 156 -5.79 16.51 24.82
N GLU A 157 -6.78 15.65 25.08
CA GLU A 157 -6.98 15.00 26.38
C GLU A 157 -5.86 14.02 26.74
N GLU A 158 -5.25 13.38 25.74
CA GLU A 158 -4.09 12.53 25.94
C GLU A 158 -2.83 13.35 25.68
N GLN A 159 -1.99 13.52 26.70
CA GLN A 159 -0.72 14.26 26.62
C GLN A 159 0.27 13.66 25.58
N ASN A 160 -0.07 12.52 24.96
CA ASN A 160 0.67 11.84 23.89
C ASN A 160 -0.04 11.83 22.52
N LEU A 161 -1.26 12.38 22.41
CA LEU A 161 -1.91 12.65 21.13
C LEU A 161 -1.71 14.13 20.77
N VAL A 162 -0.45 14.50 20.50
CA VAL A 162 -0.22 15.61 19.56
C VAL A 162 -1.04 15.26 18.33
N MET A 163 -2.02 16.12 17.98
CA MET A 163 -2.91 15.94 16.84
C MET A 163 -2.16 15.29 15.68
N ARG A 164 -2.40 13.98 15.52
CA ARG A 164 -1.81 13.21 14.45
C ARG A 164 -2.29 13.86 13.16
N HIS A 165 -1.36 14.05 12.24
CA HIS A 165 -1.58 14.48 10.87
C HIS A 165 -3.01 14.20 10.39
N ASN A 166 -3.72 15.21 9.85
CA ASN A 166 -4.97 14.92 9.16
C ASN A 166 -4.68 13.81 8.13
N GLN A 167 -5.66 12.94 7.89
CA GLN A 167 -5.50 11.82 6.96
C GLN A 167 -6.62 11.85 5.93
N LEU A 168 -6.26 11.70 4.65
CA LEU A 168 -7.21 11.35 3.60
C LEU A 168 -6.96 9.89 3.23
N ILE A 169 -7.94 9.03 3.50
CA ILE A 169 -7.92 7.60 3.24
C ILE A 169 -8.82 7.34 2.05
N LEU A 170 -8.23 6.82 0.98
CA LEU A 170 -8.91 6.36 -0.22
C LEU A 170 -8.95 4.84 -0.17
N ARG A 171 -10.14 4.26 0.01
CA ARG A 171 -10.33 2.80 0.06
C ARG A 171 -10.75 2.29 -1.32
N ILE A 172 -9.89 1.47 -1.91
CA ILE A 172 -10.09 0.90 -3.25
C ILE A 172 -10.88 -0.40 -3.17
N GLN A 173 -10.64 -1.22 -2.14
CA GLN A 173 -11.42 -2.43 -1.85
C GLN A 173 -11.02 -3.00 -0.48
N PRO A 174 -11.88 -3.80 0.17
CA PRO A 174 -13.33 -3.79 0.05
C PRO A 174 -13.93 -2.52 0.70
N ASP A 175 -15.25 -2.36 0.63
CA ASP A 175 -15.98 -1.23 1.23
C ASP A 175 -15.46 0.10 0.68
N GLU A 176 -15.55 0.23 -0.64
CA GLU A 176 -15.03 1.34 -1.43
C GLU A 176 -15.56 2.67 -0.89
N GLY A 177 -14.67 3.63 -0.71
CA GLY A 177 -15.06 4.89 -0.10
C GLY A 177 -13.90 5.82 0.22
N ILE A 178 -14.26 6.95 0.81
CA ILE A 178 -13.33 8.00 1.22
C ILE A 178 -13.56 8.25 2.71
N LEU A 179 -12.47 8.31 3.48
CA LEU A 179 -12.50 8.67 4.88
C LEU A 179 -11.50 9.80 5.14
N VAL A 180 -11.96 10.87 5.79
CA VAL A 180 -11.13 11.98 6.24
C VAL A 180 -11.05 11.96 7.76
N LYS A 181 -9.84 11.88 8.29
CA LYS A 181 -9.55 11.97 9.74
C LYS A 181 -9.00 13.35 10.06
N PHE A 182 -9.61 14.02 11.03
CA PHE A 182 -9.21 15.35 11.46
C PHE A 182 -9.64 15.61 12.90
N GLY A 183 -9.03 16.59 13.55
CA GLY A 183 -9.44 16.97 14.91
C GLY A 183 -10.65 17.89 14.90
N MET A 184 -11.58 17.62 15.82
CA MET A 184 -12.77 18.44 16.06
C MET A 184 -12.87 18.81 17.55
N LYS A 185 -13.24 20.06 17.82
CA LYS A 185 -13.51 20.53 19.19
C LYS A 185 -14.65 19.70 19.79
N VAL A 186 -14.42 19.16 20.98
CA VAL A 186 -15.48 18.50 21.76
C VAL A 186 -16.50 19.55 22.22
N PRO A 187 -17.82 19.33 21.99
CA PRO A 187 -18.85 20.22 22.52
C PRO A 187 -18.72 20.41 24.03
N GLY A 188 -18.78 21.66 24.49
CA GLY A 188 -18.65 22.03 25.91
C GLY A 188 -17.68 23.18 26.16
N ALA A 189 -17.45 23.44 27.45
CA ALA A 189 -16.47 24.42 27.92
C ALA A 189 -15.03 23.92 27.70
N GLY A 190 -14.12 24.85 27.43
CA GLY A 190 -12.71 24.56 27.16
C GLY A 190 -12.37 24.34 25.68
N PHE A 191 -11.14 23.90 25.45
CA PHE A 191 -10.48 23.82 24.13
C PHE A 191 -10.04 22.39 23.79
N ARG A 192 -10.77 21.41 24.30
CA ARG A 192 -10.50 19.99 24.06
C ARG A 192 -10.83 19.62 22.62
N VAL A 193 -9.93 18.88 21.99
CA VAL A 193 -10.08 18.36 20.62
C VAL A 193 -9.95 16.85 20.66
N LYS A 194 -10.78 16.17 19.86
CA LYS A 194 -10.71 14.72 19.60
C LYS A 194 -10.59 14.47 18.10
N GLU A 195 -9.94 13.39 17.72
CA GLU A 195 -9.98 12.91 16.33
C GLU A 195 -11.41 12.44 15.99
N VAL A 196 -11.89 12.82 14.82
CA VAL A 196 -13.15 12.34 14.26
C VAL A 196 -12.98 11.91 12.82
N ASN A 197 -13.92 11.07 12.39
CA ASN A 197 -14.02 10.55 11.04
C ASN A 197 -15.14 11.28 10.29
N MET A 198 -14.89 11.64 9.04
CA MET A 198 -15.91 11.95 8.05
C MET A 198 -15.72 10.97 6.89
N ASP A 199 -16.66 10.07 6.71
CA ASP A 199 -16.62 9.03 5.70
C ASP A 199 -17.75 9.15 4.68
N PHE A 200 -17.49 8.53 3.53
CA PHE A 200 -18.42 8.34 2.45
C PHE A 200 -18.19 6.93 1.88
N HIS A 201 -19.23 6.10 1.84
CA HIS A 201 -19.18 4.78 1.26
C HIS A 201 -19.84 4.76 -0.11
N TYR A 202 -19.20 4.15 -1.10
CA TYR A 202 -19.71 4.11 -2.47
C TYR A 202 -21.06 3.38 -2.57
N LYS A 203 -21.27 2.35 -1.72
CA LYS A 203 -22.52 1.61 -1.62
C LYS A 203 -23.74 2.49 -1.26
N ASP A 204 -23.52 3.66 -0.67
CA ASP A 204 -24.59 4.57 -0.26
C ASP A 204 -25.10 5.45 -1.43
N LEU A 205 -24.36 5.55 -2.54
CA LEU A 205 -24.78 6.36 -3.70
C LEU A 205 -25.90 5.73 -4.51
N SER A 206 -25.88 4.40 -4.65
CA SER A 206 -26.85 3.69 -5.48
C SER A 206 -26.75 2.18 -5.31
N ASP A 207 -27.88 1.49 -5.46
CA ASP A 207 -27.96 0.03 -5.58
C ASP A 207 -27.39 -0.51 -6.93
N ILE A 208 -26.56 0.26 -7.63
CA ILE A 208 -26.01 -0.13 -8.93
C ILE A 208 -24.88 -1.14 -8.71
N ARG A 209 -25.00 -2.29 -9.36
CA ARG A 209 -23.91 -3.25 -9.49
C ARG A 209 -22.69 -2.54 -10.08
N LEU A 210 -21.61 -2.46 -9.31
CA LEU A 210 -20.30 -2.09 -9.83
C LEU A 210 -19.85 -3.19 -10.82
N PRO A 211 -19.49 -2.84 -12.07
CA PRO A 211 -18.94 -3.81 -13.01
C PRO A 211 -17.63 -4.36 -12.46
N ASP A 212 -17.36 -5.65 -12.70
CA ASP A 212 -16.05 -6.21 -12.40
C ASP A 212 -14.95 -5.51 -13.21
N ALA A 213 -13.71 -5.52 -12.70
CA ALA A 213 -12.57 -4.90 -13.37
C ALA A 213 -12.43 -5.37 -14.83
N TYR A 214 -12.64 -6.66 -15.12
CA TYR A 214 -12.56 -7.18 -16.48
C TYR A 214 -13.71 -6.73 -17.38
N GLU A 215 -14.92 -6.59 -16.84
CA GLU A 215 -16.06 -6.07 -17.59
C GLU A 215 -15.76 -4.64 -18.08
N ARG A 216 -15.22 -3.81 -17.18
CA ARG A 216 -14.85 -2.44 -17.52
C ARG A 216 -13.74 -2.39 -18.58
N LEU A 217 -12.66 -3.13 -18.38
CA LEU A 217 -11.52 -3.12 -19.32
C LEU A 217 -11.93 -3.64 -20.71
N LEU A 218 -12.69 -4.75 -20.78
CA LEU A 218 -13.15 -5.25 -22.08
C LEU A 218 -14.03 -4.23 -22.81
N TYR A 219 -14.89 -3.53 -22.09
CA TYR A 219 -15.68 -2.44 -22.67
C TYR A 219 -14.80 -1.29 -23.18
N ASP A 220 -13.83 -0.82 -22.38
CA ASP A 220 -12.92 0.26 -22.78
C ASP A 220 -12.10 -0.14 -24.03
N CYS A 221 -11.67 -1.40 -24.14
CA CYS A 221 -11.02 -1.95 -25.34
C CYS A 221 -11.91 -1.86 -26.58
N MET A 222 -13.19 -2.22 -26.47
CA MET A 222 -14.16 -2.12 -27.58
C MET A 222 -14.41 -0.66 -27.99
N MET A 223 -14.36 0.26 -27.03
CA MET A 223 -14.53 1.69 -27.26
C MET A 223 -13.25 2.40 -27.73
N GLY A 224 -12.10 1.71 -27.71
CA GLY A 224 -10.80 2.28 -28.03
C GLY A 224 -10.27 3.24 -26.95
N ASP A 225 -10.75 3.14 -25.72
CA ASP A 225 -10.29 3.95 -24.59
C ASP A 225 -9.09 3.27 -23.90
N ALA A 226 -7.92 3.88 -24.04
CA ALA A 226 -6.68 3.38 -23.46
C ALA A 226 -6.39 3.91 -22.05
N THR A 227 -7.28 4.70 -21.44
CA THR A 227 -7.02 5.43 -20.19
C THR A 227 -6.58 4.52 -19.05
N LEU A 228 -7.23 3.36 -18.89
CA LEU A 228 -6.93 2.39 -17.82
C LEU A 228 -5.85 1.36 -18.22
N TYR A 229 -5.20 1.54 -19.36
CA TYR A 229 -4.17 0.64 -19.87
C TYR A 229 -2.77 1.22 -19.72
N THR A 230 -1.87 0.41 -19.16
CA THR A 230 -0.46 0.77 -19.02
C THR A 230 0.18 1.01 -20.38
N ARG A 231 0.92 2.12 -20.52
CA ARG A 231 1.72 2.44 -21.72
C ARG A 231 3.10 1.80 -21.60
N GLY A 232 3.71 1.45 -22.74
CA GLY A 232 4.98 0.71 -22.78
C GLY A 232 6.13 1.43 -22.06
N ASP A 233 6.22 2.75 -22.20
CA ASP A 233 7.21 3.58 -21.51
C ASP A 233 7.03 3.57 -19.98
N THR A 234 5.78 3.64 -19.49
CA THR A 234 5.47 3.50 -18.06
C THR A 234 5.87 2.11 -17.55
N LEU A 235 5.60 1.06 -18.33
CA LEU A 235 5.98 -0.31 -17.98
C LEU A 235 7.51 -0.48 -17.89
N GLU A 236 8.25 0.05 -18.86
CA GLU A 236 9.72 0.04 -18.82
C GLU A 236 10.29 0.81 -17.64
N ALA A 237 9.71 1.97 -17.31
CA ALA A 237 10.13 2.76 -16.17
C ALA A 237 9.87 2.04 -14.83
N ALA A 238 8.75 1.33 -14.72
CA ALA A 238 8.46 0.47 -13.56
C ALA A 238 9.54 -0.61 -13.38
N TRP A 239 9.92 -1.30 -14.47
CA TRP A 239 10.98 -2.31 -14.42
C TRP A 239 12.35 -1.71 -14.09
N LYS A 240 12.70 -0.54 -14.62
CA LYS A 240 13.95 0.16 -14.26
C LYS A 240 14.06 0.49 -12.77
N PHE A 241 12.93 0.58 -12.05
CA PHE A 241 12.90 0.77 -10.60
C PHE A 241 12.98 -0.57 -9.84
N ILE A 242 12.28 -1.60 -10.30
CA ILE A 242 12.15 -2.88 -9.59
C ILE A 242 13.30 -3.86 -9.87
N ASP A 243 13.83 -3.88 -11.10
CA ASP A 243 14.90 -4.82 -11.50
C ASP A 243 16.15 -4.75 -10.64
N PRO A 244 16.66 -3.57 -10.22
CA PRO A 244 17.80 -3.49 -9.31
C PRO A 244 17.58 -4.21 -7.97
N VAL A 245 16.36 -4.15 -7.42
CA VAL A 245 16.01 -4.84 -6.17
C VAL A 245 16.03 -6.36 -6.37
N LEU A 246 15.44 -6.83 -7.47
CA LEU A 246 15.44 -8.26 -7.81
C LEU A 246 16.84 -8.80 -8.09
N ALA A 247 17.66 -8.02 -8.80
CA ALA A 247 19.05 -8.37 -9.09
C ALA A 247 19.87 -8.43 -7.80
N TYR A 248 19.68 -7.48 -6.88
CA TYR A 248 20.33 -7.45 -5.58
C TYR A 248 20.04 -8.71 -4.77
N TRP A 249 18.76 -9.10 -4.63
CA TRP A 249 18.39 -10.31 -3.90
C TRP A 249 18.92 -11.60 -4.53
N LYS A 250 19.02 -11.64 -5.85
CA LYS A 250 19.59 -12.79 -6.57
C LYS A 250 21.10 -12.90 -6.35
N ASN A 251 21.82 -11.78 -6.36
CA ASN A 251 23.27 -11.74 -6.25
C ASN A 251 23.76 -11.82 -4.80
N ASN A 252 22.90 -11.50 -3.84
CA ASN A 252 23.22 -11.50 -2.40
C ASN A 252 22.28 -12.48 -1.67
N PRO A 253 22.52 -13.81 -1.76
CA PRO A 253 21.63 -14.82 -1.17
C PRO A 253 21.53 -14.73 0.36
N ASP A 254 22.53 -14.12 1.01
CA ASP A 254 22.55 -13.90 2.47
C ASP A 254 21.65 -12.73 2.91
N THR A 255 21.12 -11.93 1.98
CA THR A 255 20.18 -10.83 2.27
C THR A 255 19.02 -11.36 3.10
N LYS A 256 18.69 -10.67 4.19
CA LYS A 256 17.68 -11.13 5.16
C LYS A 256 16.32 -11.33 4.50
N LEU A 257 15.70 -12.46 4.81
CA LEU A 257 14.29 -12.75 4.52
C LEU A 257 13.61 -12.94 5.87
N TYR A 258 12.75 -12.00 6.25
CA TYR A 258 12.14 -12.00 7.57
C TYR A 258 10.92 -12.92 7.61
N GLY A 259 10.81 -13.74 8.66
CA GLY A 259 9.61 -14.52 8.92
C GLY A 259 8.53 -13.64 9.55
N TYR A 260 7.27 -13.84 9.18
CA TYR A 260 6.14 -13.26 9.91
C TYR A 260 5.03 -14.30 10.11
N PRO A 261 4.43 -14.40 11.30
CA PRO A 261 3.34 -15.36 11.51
C PRO A 261 2.18 -15.06 10.56
N ALA A 262 1.66 -16.09 9.89
CA ALA A 262 0.44 -15.93 9.11
C ALA A 262 -0.69 -15.36 9.99
N GLY A 263 -1.38 -14.34 9.48
CA GLY A 263 -2.39 -13.58 10.20
C GLY A 263 -1.87 -12.28 10.84
N THR A 264 -0.59 -11.89 10.65
CA THR A 264 -0.05 -10.60 11.13
C THR A 264 0.18 -9.61 9.99
N TRP A 265 0.47 -8.34 10.32
CA TRP A 265 0.73 -7.26 9.36
C TRP A 265 2.14 -7.29 8.72
N GLY A 266 2.79 -8.46 8.70
CA GLY A 266 4.14 -8.64 8.20
C GLY A 266 5.20 -8.65 9.31
N PRO A 267 6.50 -8.61 8.93
CA PRO A 267 7.61 -8.60 9.88
C PRO A 267 7.67 -7.32 10.73
N GLU A 268 8.25 -7.41 11.92
CA GLU A 268 8.40 -6.25 12.82
C GLU A 268 9.36 -5.19 12.25
N GLU A 269 10.34 -5.63 11.47
CA GLU A 269 11.38 -4.80 10.85
C GLU A 269 10.81 -3.81 9.83
N VAL A 270 9.55 -3.98 9.41
CA VAL A 270 8.87 -3.08 8.48
C VAL A 270 8.71 -1.66 9.03
N ASN A 271 8.70 -1.48 10.35
CA ASN A 271 8.70 -0.15 10.96
C ASN A 271 10.06 0.57 10.85
N SER A 272 11.16 -0.14 10.57
CA SER A 272 12.47 0.49 10.35
C SER A 272 12.56 1.34 9.07
N LEU A 273 11.55 1.26 8.21
CA LEU A 273 11.43 2.11 7.01
C LEU A 273 11.08 3.56 7.37
N PHE A 274 10.49 3.84 8.53
CA PHE A 274 10.20 5.21 8.95
C PHE A 274 11.46 5.90 9.46
N ASP A 275 11.54 7.22 9.22
CA ASP A 275 12.67 8.02 9.73
C ASP A 275 12.53 8.31 11.23
N SER A 276 11.29 8.32 11.75
CA SER A 276 10.98 8.53 13.16
C SER A 276 10.55 7.21 13.82
N PRO A 277 11.06 6.88 15.01
CA PRO A 277 10.65 5.67 15.74
C PRO A 277 9.20 5.74 16.27
N ASP A 278 8.61 6.93 16.34
CA ASP A 278 7.22 7.13 16.78
C ASP A 278 6.21 6.92 15.64
N GLU A 279 6.69 6.76 14.41
CA GLU A 279 5.85 6.45 13.27
C GLU A 279 5.64 4.95 13.11
N SER A 280 4.41 4.59 12.75
CA SER A 280 4.02 3.23 12.45
C SER A 280 3.09 3.21 11.25
N TRP A 281 3.00 2.04 10.62
CA TRP A 281 2.04 1.80 9.55
C TRP A 281 0.62 1.86 10.09
N ARG A 282 -0.30 2.41 9.29
CA ARG A 282 -1.72 2.22 9.55
C ARG A 282 -2.08 0.73 9.48
N TYR A 283 -2.93 0.23 10.38
CA TYR A 283 -3.49 -1.12 10.30
C TYR A 283 -4.98 -1.06 9.97
N PRO A 284 -5.35 -1.13 8.68
CA PRO A 284 -6.74 -1.01 8.28
C PRO A 284 -7.57 -2.23 8.68
N CYS A 285 -8.80 -2.00 9.12
CA CYS A 285 -9.79 -3.06 9.26
C CYS A 285 -10.46 -3.37 7.91
N ARG A 286 -11.24 -4.46 7.89
CA ARG A 286 -12.07 -4.85 6.74
C ARG A 286 -13.05 -3.75 6.33
N ASN A 287 -13.70 -3.11 7.31
CA ASN A 287 -14.61 -1.99 7.08
C ASN A 287 -13.82 -0.67 7.05
N LEU A 288 -14.31 0.30 6.27
CA LEU A 288 -13.69 1.61 6.14
C LEU A 288 -13.84 2.45 7.42
N SER A 289 -15.07 2.49 7.96
CA SER A 289 -15.44 3.10 9.24
C SER A 289 -15.52 2.02 10.34
N ASP A 290 -15.54 2.45 11.62
CA ASP A 290 -15.53 1.60 12.84
C ASP A 290 -14.20 0.91 13.20
N SER A 291 -13.06 1.59 13.01
CA SER A 291 -11.75 1.10 13.47
C SER A 291 -11.60 0.96 15.01
N ASP A 292 -12.54 1.49 15.78
CA ASP A 292 -12.48 1.49 17.25
C ASP A 292 -12.94 0.15 17.85
N ASN A 293 -13.59 -0.71 17.05
CA ASN A 293 -14.00 -2.05 17.45
C ASN A 293 -13.14 -3.08 16.71
N PHE A 294 -12.06 -3.55 17.37
CA PHE A 294 -11.24 -4.72 17.02
C PHE A 294 -11.17 -5.05 15.51
N CYS A 295 -10.12 -4.58 14.82
CA CYS A 295 -9.73 -5.23 13.56
C CYS A 295 -9.50 -6.73 13.86
N GLU A 296 -10.15 -7.61 13.11
CA GLU A 296 -9.93 -9.06 13.22
C GLU A 296 -8.42 -9.34 13.14
N LEU A 297 -7.83 -9.76 14.28
CA LEU A 297 -6.52 -10.40 14.37
C LEU A 297 -6.77 -11.91 14.54
#